data_AF-A0A7V5C2S0-F1
#
_entry.id   AF-A0A7V5C2S0-F1
#
_cell.length_a   1.000
_cell.length_b   1.000
_cell.length_c   1.000
_cell.angle_alpha   90.00
_cell.angle_beta   90.00
_cell.angle_gamma   90.00
#
_symmetry.space_group_name_H-M   'P 1'
#
loop_
_entity.id
_entity.type
_entity.pdbx_description
1 polymer ?
#
loop_
_entity_poly.entity_id
_entity_poly.type
_entity_poly.pdbx_seq_one_letter_code
_entity_poly.pdbx_strand_id
1 'polypeptide(L)'
;GAKLVERLLAALFDHPAVLAVALLLVGVGLIFATLTFITKNMKVLVAARIERTLNAALSRSGTIGILVGIVVTVAVQSSSITTSILIPLIASGVLLARNAYPITLGANIGTTVTALIAALGAGKVDGMTIALVHLLFNVSGTLLLYVPRPLRHLPVRLAGRLADVALERKWLAVAYVVGTFVVVPLVGIAWLS
;
A
#
# COMPACT_ATOMS: atom_id res chain seq x y z
N GLY A 1 -15.98 9.39 -14.14
CA GLY A 1 -15.85 8.33 -13.11
C GLY A 1 -16.64 8.70 -11.87
N ALA A 2 -15.97 9.20 -10.83
CA ALA A 2 -16.58 9.50 -9.52
C ALA A 2 -17.75 10.52 -9.59
N LYS A 3 -17.58 11.64 -10.30
CA LYS A 3 -18.63 12.66 -10.46
C LYS A 3 -19.91 12.17 -11.15
N LEU A 4 -19.83 11.08 -11.93
CA LEU A 4 -21.01 10.48 -12.56
C LEU A 4 -21.79 9.64 -11.55
N VAL A 5 -21.08 8.81 -10.76
CA VAL A 5 -21.67 7.98 -9.70
C VAL A 5 -22.33 8.86 -8.64
N GLU A 6 -21.67 9.94 -8.24
CA GLU A 6 -22.20 10.93 -7.31
C GLU A 6 -23.51 11.57 -7.83
N ARG A 7 -23.54 12.00 -9.10
CA ARG A 7 -24.75 12.57 -9.71
C ARG A 7 -25.90 11.58 -9.79
N LEU A 8 -25.61 10.31 -10.09
CA LEU A 8 -26.63 9.25 -10.15
C LEU A 8 -27.18 8.92 -8.78
N LEU A 9 -26.35 8.87 -7.74
CA LEU A 9 -26.79 8.60 -6.37
C LEU A 9 -27.49 9.80 -5.74
N ALA A 10 -27.05 11.02 -6.05
CA ALA A 10 -27.72 12.25 -5.60
C ALA A 10 -29.13 12.38 -6.21
N ALA A 11 -29.37 11.80 -7.40
CA ALA A 11 -30.71 11.73 -7.99
C ALA A 11 -31.64 10.71 -7.30
N LEU A 12 -31.09 9.82 -6.47
CA LEU A 12 -31.84 8.77 -5.76
C LEU A 12 -32.00 9.08 -4.25
N PHE A 13 -31.12 9.92 -3.68
CA PHE A 13 -31.11 10.25 -2.27
C PHE A 13 -30.92 11.76 -2.05
N ASP A 14 -31.96 12.44 -1.56
CA ASP A 14 -31.91 13.88 -1.27
C ASP A 14 -31.22 14.22 0.05
N HIS A 15 -31.08 13.24 0.96
CA HIS A 15 -30.50 13.47 2.28
C HIS A 15 -28.97 13.28 2.24
N PRO A 16 -28.16 14.29 2.62
CA PRO A 16 -26.70 14.25 2.46
C PRO A 16 -26.03 13.10 3.22
N ALA A 17 -26.57 12.73 4.39
CA ALA A 17 -26.08 11.59 5.17
C ALA A 17 -26.30 10.24 4.46
N VAL A 18 -27.46 10.05 3.82
CA VAL A 18 -27.77 8.80 3.11
C VAL A 18 -26.93 8.69 1.84
N LEU A 19 -26.74 9.80 1.12
CA LEU A 19 -25.86 9.86 -0.04
C LEU A 19 -24.41 9.51 0.31
N ALA A 20 -23.89 10.03 1.43
CA ALA A 20 -22.54 9.73 1.90
C ALA A 20 -22.36 8.24 2.23
N VAL A 21 -23.33 7.64 2.94
CA VAL A 21 -23.32 6.21 3.25
C VAL A 21 -23.41 5.37 1.97
N ALA A 22 -24.27 5.74 1.01
CA ALA A 22 -24.41 5.04 -0.25
C ALA A 22 -23.11 5.09 -1.09
N LEU A 23 -22.47 6.26 -1.20
CA LEU A 23 -21.19 6.41 -1.88
C LEU A 23 -20.09 5.56 -1.23
N LEU A 24 -20.06 5.49 0.10
CA LEU A 24 -19.12 4.67 0.84
C LEU A 24 -19.33 3.17 0.53
N LEU A 25 -20.58 2.70 0.57
CA LEU A 25 -20.92 1.31 0.25
C LEU A 25 -20.56 0.95 -1.20
N VAL A 26 -20.87 1.83 -2.16
CA VAL A 26 -20.55 1.64 -3.58
C VAL A 26 -19.03 1.61 -3.81
N GLY A 27 -18.29 2.54 -3.19
CA GLY A 27 -16.83 2.58 -3.27
C GLY A 27 -16.19 1.30 -2.73
N VAL A 28 -16.63 0.86 -1.54
CA VAL A 28 -16.18 -0.40 -0.93
C VAL A 28 -16.50 -1.60 -1.83
N GLY A 29 -17.73 -1.67 -2.36
CA GLY A 29 -18.15 -2.74 -3.28
C GLY A 29 -17.30 -2.79 -4.55
N LEU A 30 -17.01 -1.64 -5.16
CA LEU A 30 -16.15 -1.55 -6.35
C LEU A 30 -14.70 -1.98 -6.06
N ILE A 31 -14.17 -1.65 -4.89
CA ILE A 31 -12.83 -2.10 -4.46
C ILE A 31 -12.79 -3.62 -4.38
N PHE A 32 -13.76 -4.25 -3.70
CA PHE A 32 -13.82 -5.71 -3.59
C PHE A 32 -14.04 -6.40 -4.93
N ALA A 33 -14.90 -5.84 -5.79
CA ALA A 33 -15.13 -6.37 -7.14
C ALA A 33 -13.85 -6.32 -7.99
N THR A 34 -13.16 -5.17 -7.99
CA THR A 34 -11.90 -4.98 -8.72
C THR A 34 -10.82 -5.94 -8.21
N LEU A 35 -10.67 -6.07 -6.89
CA LEU A 35 -9.70 -6.98 -6.28
C LEU A 35 -9.98 -8.43 -6.69
N THR A 36 -11.24 -8.86 -6.63
CA THR A 36 -11.66 -10.21 -7.04
C THR A 36 -11.35 -10.46 -8.51
N PHE A 37 -11.62 -9.47 -9.37
CA PHE A 37 -11.35 -9.57 -10.81
C PHE A 37 -9.85 -9.65 -11.09
N ILE A 38 -9.03 -8.82 -10.44
CA ILE A 38 -7.57 -8.86 -10.58
C ILE A 38 -7.02 -10.22 -10.13
N THR A 39 -7.44 -10.73 -8.96
CA THR A 39 -6.97 -12.03 -8.47
C THR A 39 -7.36 -13.17 -9.40
N LYS A 40 -8.59 -13.18 -9.93
CA LYS A 40 -9.06 -14.21 -10.86
C LYS A 40 -8.31 -14.14 -12.20
N ASN A 41 -8.19 -12.95 -12.79
CA ASN A 41 -7.52 -12.77 -14.08
C ASN A 41 -6.02 -13.04 -13.97
N MET A 42 -5.35 -12.58 -12.92
CA MET A 42 -3.92 -12.87 -12.72
C MET A 42 -3.64 -14.36 -12.59
N LYS A 43 -4.51 -15.13 -11.91
CA LYS A 43 -4.36 -16.59 -11.85
C LYS A 43 -4.53 -17.29 -13.20
N VAL A 44 -5.29 -16.70 -14.13
CA VAL A 44 -5.55 -17.25 -15.47
C VAL A 44 -4.53 -16.77 -16.50
N LEU A 45 -4.11 -15.50 -16.43
CA LEU A 45 -3.17 -14.88 -17.38
C LEU A 45 -1.71 -15.23 -17.09
N VAL A 46 -1.35 -15.45 -15.82
CA VAL A 46 0.05 -15.69 -15.45
C VAL A 46 0.39 -17.15 -15.67
N ALA A 47 0.99 -17.45 -16.82
CA ALA A 47 1.74 -18.68 -16.98
C ALA A 47 2.81 -18.75 -15.88
N ALA A 48 2.99 -19.93 -15.26
CA ALA A 48 4.00 -20.19 -14.23
C ALA A 48 5.44 -19.75 -14.60
N ARG A 49 5.69 -19.39 -15.86
CA ARG A 49 6.95 -18.82 -16.34
C ARG A 49 7.17 -17.36 -15.91
N ILE A 50 6.13 -16.51 -15.94
CA ILE A 50 6.24 -15.09 -15.56
C ILE A 50 6.48 -14.97 -14.05
N GLU A 51 5.73 -15.72 -13.24
CA GLU A 51 5.95 -15.83 -11.78
C GLU A 51 7.40 -16.23 -11.47
N ARG A 52 7.90 -17.32 -12.07
CA ARG A 52 9.27 -17.80 -11.83
C ARG A 52 10.32 -16.78 -12.25
N THR A 53 10.12 -16.10 -13.37
CA THR A 53 11.10 -15.13 -13.90
C THR A 53 11.15 -13.86 -13.04
N LEU A 54 9.98 -13.31 -12.69
CA LEU A 54 9.87 -12.15 -11.79
C LEU A 54 10.47 -12.44 -10.44
N ASN A 55 10.08 -13.56 -9.81
CA ASN A 55 10.60 -13.91 -8.51
C ASN A 55 12.10 -14.25 -8.56
N ALA A 56 12.60 -14.88 -9.63
CA ALA A 56 14.04 -15.14 -9.78
C ALA A 56 14.84 -13.84 -9.92
N ALA A 57 14.36 -12.88 -10.73
CA ALA A 57 14.99 -11.59 -10.90
C ALA A 57 15.05 -10.80 -9.58
N LEU A 58 13.95 -10.77 -8.83
CA LEU A 58 13.84 -10.03 -7.57
C LEU A 58 14.55 -10.73 -6.39
N SER A 59 14.62 -12.07 -6.41
CA SER A 59 15.30 -12.84 -5.34
C SER A 59 16.82 -12.76 -5.42
N ARG A 60 17.39 -12.43 -6.59
CA ARG A 60 18.86 -12.33 -6.79
C ARG A 60 19.50 -11.25 -5.95
N SER A 61 18.82 -10.12 -5.78
CA SER A 61 19.27 -9.04 -4.92
C SER A 61 18.07 -8.18 -4.58
N GLY A 62 17.69 -8.11 -3.30
CA GLY A 62 16.59 -7.23 -2.92
C GLY A 62 16.93 -5.73 -3.04
N THR A 63 18.19 -5.37 -3.29
CA THR A 63 18.54 -4.01 -3.74
C THR A 63 17.90 -3.67 -5.09
N ILE A 64 17.77 -4.66 -5.99
CA ILE A 64 17.03 -4.49 -7.25
C ILE A 64 15.56 -4.21 -6.94
N GLY A 65 14.98 -4.91 -5.97
CA GLY A 65 13.61 -4.64 -5.51
C GLY A 65 13.45 -3.20 -5.03
N ILE A 66 14.37 -2.71 -4.19
CA ILE A 66 14.36 -1.31 -3.70
C ILE A 66 14.46 -0.34 -4.89
N LEU A 67 15.38 -0.56 -5.82
CA LEU A 67 15.54 0.32 -6.99
C LEU A 67 14.28 0.35 -7.86
N VAL A 68 13.67 -0.81 -8.13
CA VAL A 68 12.40 -0.90 -8.86
C VAL A 68 11.30 -0.09 -8.15
N GLY A 69 11.19 -0.22 -6.83
CA GLY A 69 10.23 0.54 -6.03
C GLY A 69 10.43 2.06 -6.13
N ILE A 70 11.69 2.52 -6.06
CA ILE A 70 12.05 3.94 -6.22
C ILE A 70 11.65 4.43 -7.61
N VAL A 71 12.11 3.73 -8.66
CA VAL A 71 11.89 4.15 -10.05
C VAL A 71 10.41 4.21 -10.39
N VAL A 72 9.65 3.16 -10.06
CA VAL A 72 8.20 3.13 -10.33
C VAL A 72 7.49 4.26 -9.57
N THR A 73 7.84 4.46 -8.30
CA THR A 73 7.18 5.48 -7.48
C THR A 73 7.54 6.90 -7.93
N VAL A 74 8.79 7.17 -8.32
CA VAL A 74 9.17 8.47 -8.88
C VAL A 74 8.52 8.68 -10.25
N ALA A 75 8.40 7.65 -11.09
CA ALA A 75 7.74 7.79 -12.39
C ALA A 75 6.25 8.10 -12.24
N VAL A 76 5.57 7.41 -11.32
CA VAL A 76 4.11 7.54 -11.11
C VAL A 76 3.78 8.61 -10.08
N GLN A 77 4.76 9.08 -9.32
CA GLN A 77 4.63 10.03 -8.21
C GLN A 77 3.67 9.56 -7.10
N SER A 78 3.46 8.24 -6.98
CA SER A 78 2.52 7.66 -6.01
C SER A 78 2.96 6.26 -5.55
N SER A 79 3.31 6.15 -4.27
CA SER A 79 3.58 4.86 -3.63
C SER A 79 2.30 4.06 -3.35
N SER A 80 1.14 4.73 -3.27
CA SER A 80 -0.15 4.04 -3.13
C SER A 80 -0.53 3.26 -4.39
N ILE A 81 -0.19 3.76 -5.57
CA ILE A 81 -0.35 3.00 -6.82
C ILE A 81 0.57 1.78 -6.83
N THR A 82 1.86 1.95 -6.47
CA THR A 82 2.81 0.83 -6.37
C THR A 82 2.30 -0.26 -5.43
N THR A 83 1.88 0.09 -4.21
CA THR A 83 1.36 -0.87 -3.23
C THR A 83 0.04 -1.52 -3.66
N SER A 84 -0.86 -0.77 -4.32
CA SER A 84 -2.12 -1.29 -4.85
C SER A 84 -1.93 -2.33 -5.95
N ILE A 85 -0.79 -2.32 -6.66
CA ILE A 85 -0.42 -3.36 -7.63
C ILE A 85 0.22 -4.56 -6.91
N LEU A 86 1.08 -4.32 -5.93
CA LEU A 86 1.79 -5.39 -5.22
C LEU A 86 0.83 -6.29 -4.42
N ILE A 87 -0.15 -5.71 -3.71
CA ILE A 87 -1.05 -6.47 -2.83
C ILE A 87 -1.81 -7.58 -3.59
N PRO A 88 -2.50 -7.29 -4.72
CA PRO A 88 -3.18 -8.33 -5.51
C PRO A 88 -2.23 -9.38 -6.09
N LEU A 89 -1.01 -8.99 -6.49
CA LEU A 89 0.00 -9.93 -7.01
C LEU A 89 0.50 -10.90 -5.93
N ILE A 90 0.59 -10.44 -4.69
CA ILE A 90 0.88 -11.31 -3.53
C ILE A 90 -0.32 -12.22 -3.26
N ALA A 91 -1.53 -11.66 -3.24
CA ALA A 91 -2.76 -12.41 -2.98
C ALA A 91 -3.05 -13.48 -4.06
N SER A 92 -2.62 -13.26 -5.30
CA SER A 92 -2.73 -14.24 -6.38
C SER A 92 -1.62 -15.30 -6.37
N GLY A 93 -0.56 -15.12 -5.58
CA GLY A 93 0.61 -16.00 -5.53
C GLY A 93 1.68 -15.69 -6.59
N VAL A 94 1.46 -14.70 -7.45
CA VAL A 94 2.38 -14.33 -8.55
C VAL A 94 3.66 -13.68 -8.03
N LEU A 95 3.57 -12.93 -6.94
CA LEU A 95 4.70 -12.27 -6.31
C LEU A 95 4.83 -12.71 -4.85
N LEU A 96 6.02 -13.16 -4.46
CA LEU A 96 6.26 -13.59 -3.09
C LEU A 96 6.37 -12.37 -2.17
N ALA A 97 5.73 -12.41 -0.99
CA ALA A 97 5.76 -11.30 -0.02
C ALA A 97 7.20 -10.87 0.34
N ARG A 98 8.14 -11.82 0.40
CA ARG A 98 9.57 -11.56 0.62
C ARG A 98 10.22 -10.70 -0.47
N ASN A 99 9.72 -10.80 -1.70
CA ASN A 99 10.20 -10.04 -2.86
C ASN A 99 9.47 -8.70 -2.99
N ALA A 100 8.21 -8.62 -2.55
CA ALA A 100 7.46 -7.37 -2.47
C ALA A 100 7.96 -6.43 -1.36
N TYR A 101 8.49 -6.97 -0.26
CA TYR A 101 9.02 -6.18 0.85
C TYR A 101 10.08 -5.14 0.42
N PRO A 102 11.19 -5.52 -0.25
CA PRO A 102 12.16 -4.52 -0.72
C PRO A 102 11.58 -3.52 -1.73
N ILE A 103 10.63 -3.93 -2.58
CA ILE A 103 9.94 -2.99 -3.49
C ILE A 103 9.14 -1.95 -2.71
N THR A 104 8.49 -2.37 -1.63
CA THR A 104 7.72 -1.47 -0.76
C THR A 104 8.63 -0.46 -0.05
N LEU A 105 9.80 -0.91 0.45
CA LEU A 105 10.81 0.00 1.01
C LEU A 105 11.31 1.01 -0.02
N GLY A 106 11.57 0.54 -1.24
CA GLY A 106 11.91 1.41 -2.37
C GLY A 106 10.84 2.43 -2.70
N ALA A 107 9.56 2.04 -2.69
CA ALA A 107 8.45 2.95 -2.94
C ALA A 107 8.34 4.07 -1.89
N ASN A 108 8.61 3.74 -0.62
CA ASN A 108 8.66 4.74 0.44
C ASN A 108 9.79 5.76 0.23
N ILE A 109 10.98 5.29 -0.18
CA ILE A 109 12.08 6.19 -0.58
C ILE A 109 11.70 7.01 -1.83
N GLY A 110 11.04 6.40 -2.82
CA GLY A 110 10.59 7.13 -4.02
C GLY A 110 9.65 8.29 -3.70
N THR A 111 8.78 8.13 -2.70
CA THR A 111 7.86 9.20 -2.24
C THR A 111 8.63 10.41 -1.69
N THR A 112 9.75 10.20 -1.02
CA THR A 112 10.55 11.29 -0.47
C THR A 112 11.39 11.98 -1.54
N VAL A 113 11.81 11.25 -2.58
CA VAL A 113 12.43 11.84 -3.78
C VAL A 113 11.42 12.74 -4.51
N THR A 114 10.18 12.29 -4.67
CA THR A 114 9.07 13.13 -5.17
C THR A 114 8.89 14.41 -4.35
N ALA A 115 8.87 14.29 -3.02
CA ALA A 115 8.74 15.45 -2.14
C ALA A 115 9.94 16.41 -2.27
N LEU A 116 11.16 15.87 -2.47
CA LEU A 116 12.37 16.67 -2.67
C LEU A 116 12.32 17.45 -3.98
N ILE A 117 11.90 16.82 -5.08
CA ILE A 117 11.72 17.48 -6.38
C ILE A 117 10.67 18.59 -6.27
N ALA A 118 9.54 18.31 -5.61
CA ALA A 118 8.48 19.29 -5.41
C ALA A 118 8.94 20.47 -4.55
N ALA A 119 9.67 20.21 -3.46
CA ALA A 119 10.24 21.24 -2.59
C ALA A 119 11.27 22.11 -3.31
N LEU A 120 12.12 21.49 -4.14
CA LEU A 120 13.09 22.21 -4.97
C LEU A 120 12.39 23.14 -5.98
N GLY A 121 11.35 22.64 -6.65
CA GLY A 121 10.55 23.45 -7.58
C GLY A 121 9.80 24.60 -6.89
N ALA A 122 9.40 24.43 -5.63
CA ALA A 122 8.73 25.46 -4.85
C ALA A 122 9.68 26.55 -4.31
N GLY A 123 10.99 26.28 -4.23
CA GLY A 123 12.01 27.26 -3.78
C GLY A 123 11.89 27.67 -2.30
N LYS A 124 11.11 26.96 -1.48
CA LYS A 124 10.90 27.28 -0.06
C LYS A 124 11.77 26.42 0.84
N VAL A 125 12.53 27.07 1.72
CA VAL A 125 13.44 26.42 2.70
C VAL A 125 12.68 25.47 3.62
N ASP A 126 11.48 25.84 4.07
CA ASP A 126 10.66 24.98 4.93
C ASP A 126 10.28 23.66 4.25
N GLY A 127 9.87 23.73 2.99
CA GLY A 127 9.54 22.54 2.19
C GLY A 127 10.74 21.64 1.97
N MET A 128 11.92 22.25 1.73
CA MET A 128 13.17 21.50 1.59
C MET A 128 13.57 20.80 2.88
N THR A 129 13.47 21.48 4.03
CA THR A 129 13.73 20.90 5.35
C THR A 129 12.84 19.70 5.61
N ILE A 130 11.52 19.84 5.37
CA ILE A 130 10.55 18.74 5.55
C ILE A 130 10.90 17.57 4.61
N ALA A 131 11.17 17.83 3.33
CA ALA A 131 11.52 16.80 2.36
C ALA A 131 12.80 16.05 2.75
N LEU A 132 13.82 16.75 3.22
CA LEU A 132 15.08 16.16 3.68
C LEU A 132 14.89 15.30 4.93
N VAL A 133 14.13 15.77 5.92
CA VAL A 133 13.80 14.98 7.12
C VAL A 133 13.08 13.69 6.71
N HIS A 134 12.11 13.76 5.80
CA HIS A 134 11.40 12.59 5.30
C HIS A 134 12.34 11.62 4.56
N LEU A 135 13.22 12.13 3.69
CA LEU A 135 14.20 11.32 2.97
C LEU A 135 15.14 10.60 3.93
N LEU A 136 15.72 11.34 4.88
CA LEU A 136 16.64 10.77 5.86
C LEU A 136 15.95 9.73 6.73
N PHE A 137 14.72 9.97 7.19
CA PHE A 137 13.96 9.00 7.96
C PHE A 137 13.71 7.70 7.17
N ASN A 138 13.29 7.80 5.90
CA ASN A 138 12.99 6.63 5.07
C ASN A 138 14.25 5.85 4.68
N VAL A 139 15.35 6.54 4.36
CA VAL A 139 16.63 5.91 4.07
C VAL A 139 17.19 5.24 5.32
N SER A 140 17.20 5.93 6.46
CA SER A 140 17.70 5.39 7.73
C SER A 140 16.87 4.20 8.20
N GLY A 141 15.54 4.30 8.14
CA GLY A 141 14.63 3.20 8.47
C GLY A 141 14.82 1.99 7.54
N THR A 142 15.03 2.23 6.24
CA THR A 142 15.35 1.17 5.28
C THR A 142 16.69 0.51 5.62
N LEU A 143 17.73 1.30 5.92
CA LEU A 143 19.03 0.75 6.30
C LEU A 143 18.92 -0.07 7.60
N LEU A 144 18.26 0.48 8.62
CA LEU A 144 18.08 -0.16 9.91
C LEU A 144 17.28 -1.47 9.83
N LEU A 145 16.17 -1.48 9.09
CA LEU A 145 15.28 -2.66 9.02
C LEU A 145 15.69 -3.66 7.95
N TYR A 146 16.36 -3.24 6.88
CA TYR A 146 16.67 -4.09 5.74
C TYR A 146 18.11 -4.60 5.74
N VAL A 147 19.11 -3.83 6.18
CA VAL A 147 20.52 -4.27 6.12
C VAL A 147 20.80 -5.41 7.12
N PRO A 148 20.43 -5.31 8.41
CA PRO A 148 20.62 -6.38 9.36
C PRO A 148 19.73 -7.58 9.01
N ARG A 149 20.37 -8.74 8.79
CA ARG A 149 19.69 -10.01 8.47
C ARG A 149 18.52 -10.34 9.42
N PRO A 150 18.63 -10.23 10.76
CA PRO A 150 17.51 -10.59 11.63
C PRO A 150 16.30 -9.66 11.44
N LEU A 151 16.53 -8.36 11.25
CA LEU A 151 15.48 -7.36 11.09
C LEU A 151 14.80 -7.46 9.72
N ARG A 152 15.53 -7.83 8.67
CA ARG A 152 14.97 -8.00 7.30
C ARG A 152 13.83 -9.02 7.27
N HIS A 153 13.98 -10.11 7.99
CA HIS A 153 13.00 -11.20 7.98
C HIS A 153 11.82 -10.94 8.92
N LEU A 154 11.95 -10.01 9.87
CA LEU A 154 10.94 -9.76 10.89
C LEU A 154 9.61 -9.27 10.28
N PRO A 155 9.55 -8.22 9.44
CA PRO A 155 8.29 -7.78 8.83
C PRO A 155 7.62 -8.87 8.00
N VAL A 156 8.40 -9.61 7.21
CA VAL A 156 7.87 -10.69 6.35
C VAL A 156 7.28 -11.83 7.20
N ARG A 157 7.95 -12.21 8.30
CA ARG A 157 7.45 -13.23 9.24
C ARG A 157 6.19 -12.76 9.97
N LEU A 158 6.16 -11.51 10.42
CA LEU A 158 5.00 -10.92 11.08
C LEU A 158 3.81 -10.86 10.12
N ALA A 159 4.03 -10.45 8.87
CA ALA A 159 3.00 -10.44 7.84
C ALA A 159 2.44 -11.84 7.56
N GLY A 160 3.32 -12.86 7.47
CA GLY A 160 2.90 -14.26 7.34
C GLY A 160 2.04 -14.73 8.50
N ARG A 161 2.51 -14.54 9.74
CA ARG A 161 1.76 -14.91 10.95
C ARG A 161 0.41 -14.21 11.04
N LEU A 162 0.36 -12.92 10.69
CA LEU A 162 -0.89 -12.16 10.69
C LEU A 162 -1.86 -12.72 9.64
N ALA A 163 -1.36 -13.11 8.47
CA ALA A 163 -2.16 -13.74 7.42
C ALA A 163 -2.70 -15.11 7.87
N ASP A 164 -1.87 -15.94 8.50
CA ASP A 164 -2.29 -17.25 9.01
C ASP A 164 -3.41 -17.11 10.06
N VAL A 165 -3.24 -16.20 11.03
CA VAL A 165 -4.27 -15.90 12.04
C VAL A 165 -5.55 -15.37 11.40
N ALA A 166 -5.44 -14.51 10.38
CA ALA A 166 -6.60 -13.96 9.68
C ALA A 166 -7.37 -15.03 8.88
N LEU A 167 -6.68 -16.05 8.36
CA LEU A 167 -7.29 -17.18 7.65
C LEU A 167 -8.01 -18.14 8.60
N GLU A 168 -7.43 -18.41 9.77
CA GLU A 168 -8.04 -19.27 10.79
C GLU A 168 -9.20 -18.59 11.52
N ARG A 169 -9.08 -17.30 11.82
CA ARG A 169 -10.03 -16.54 12.65
C ARG A 169 -10.40 -15.23 11.97
N LYS A 170 -11.30 -15.30 10.99
CA LYS A 170 -11.77 -14.14 10.20
C LYS A 170 -12.23 -12.95 11.05
N TRP A 171 -12.86 -13.21 12.19
CA TRP A 171 -13.32 -12.14 13.09
C TRP A 171 -12.17 -11.36 13.74
N LEU A 172 -11.00 -11.99 13.98
CA LEU A 172 -9.81 -11.29 14.50
C LEU A 172 -9.26 -10.30 13.46
N ALA A 173 -9.33 -10.64 12.17
CA ALA A 173 -8.97 -9.70 11.11
C ALA A 173 -9.92 -8.49 11.12
N VAL A 174 -11.23 -8.72 11.27
CA VAL A 174 -12.23 -7.64 11.40
C VAL A 174 -11.99 -6.81 12.65
N ALA A 175 -11.77 -7.45 13.80
CA ALA A 175 -11.50 -6.78 15.07
C ALA A 175 -10.21 -5.95 15.03
N TYR A 176 -9.16 -6.45 14.37
CA TYR A 176 -7.92 -5.71 14.15
C TYR A 176 -8.15 -4.47 13.29
N VAL A 177 -8.88 -4.59 12.18
CA VAL A 177 -9.18 -3.47 11.29
C VAL A 177 -10.05 -2.42 11.99
N VAL A 178 -11.16 -2.84 12.61
CA VAL A 178 -12.06 -1.95 13.35
C VAL A 178 -11.34 -1.31 14.53
N GLY A 179 -10.57 -2.09 15.28
CA GLY A 179 -9.76 -1.60 16.39
C GLY A 179 -8.77 -0.52 15.95
N THR A 180 -7.97 -0.80 14.93
CA THR A 180 -6.88 0.08 14.51
C THR A 180 -7.37 1.32 13.75
N PHE A 181 -8.37 1.18 12.87
CA PHE A 181 -8.81 2.25 11.98
C PHE A 181 -10.06 3.01 12.45
N VAL A 182 -10.80 2.50 13.44
CA VAL A 182 -12.02 3.15 13.95
C VAL A 182 -11.89 3.45 15.44
N VAL A 183 -11.65 2.42 16.26
CA VAL A 183 -11.65 2.57 17.73
C VAL A 183 -10.48 3.44 18.19
N VAL A 184 -9.26 3.16 17.77
CA VAL A 184 -8.06 3.92 18.18
C VAL A 184 -8.19 5.41 17.82
N PRO A 185 -8.54 5.80 16.58
CA PRO A 185 -8.79 7.21 16.25
C PRO A 185 -9.89 7.86 17.08
N LEU A 186 -11.03 7.18 17.30
CA LEU A 186 -12.13 7.73 18.09
C LEU A 186 -11.75 7.94 19.55
N VAL A 187 -11.03 6.99 20.15
CA VAL A 187 -10.49 7.13 21.51
C VAL A 187 -9.49 8.27 21.57
N GLY A 188 -8.60 8.40 20.57
CA GLY A 188 -7.65 9.51 20.49
C GLY A 188 -8.34 10.88 20.41
N ILE A 189 -9.42 10.99 19.64
CA ILE A 189 -10.23 12.23 19.58
C ILE A 189 -10.89 12.50 20.93
N ALA A 190 -11.55 11.50 21.53
CA ALA A 190 -12.24 11.65 22.82
C ALA A 190 -11.29 11.98 23.97
N TRP A 191 -10.02 11.60 23.89
CA TRP A 191 -9.00 11.89 24.90
C TRP A 191 -8.39 13.29 24.74
N LEU A 192 -8.45 13.85 23.54
CA LEU A 192 -7.95 15.19 23.21
C LEU A 192 -9.03 16.29 23.29
N SER A 193 -10.31 15.90 23.39
CA SER A 193 -11.48 16.78 23.57
C SER A 193 -11.82 16.99 25.04
#